data_AF-A0A937APQ8-F1
#
_entry.id   AF-A0A937APQ8-F1
#
_cell.length_a   1.000
_cell.length_b   1.000
_cell.length_c   1.000
_cell.angle_alpha   90.00
_cell.angle_beta   90.00
_cell.angle_gamma   90.00
#
_symmetry.space_group_name_H-M   'P 1'
#
loop_
_entity.id
_entity.type
_entity.pdbx_description
1 polymer ?
#
loop_
_entity_poly.entity_id
_entity_poly.type
_entity_poly.pdbx_seq_one_letter_code
_entity_poly.pdbx_strand_id
1 'polypeptide(L)'
;MKSVTFRYADRKLALAQKTAIQSFVETIFRKEKKKLSHINYVFCSDAYLLNINRDFLAHDYYTDIITFGLSEPGEPIEAEVYI
;
A
#
# COMPACT_ATOMS: atom_id res chain seq x y z
N MET A 1 10.98 5.59 13.29
CA MET A 1 9.92 5.89 12.28
C MET A 1 9.15 4.59 12.04
N LYS A 2 7.83 4.63 11.82
CA LYS A 2 7.06 3.40 11.54
C LYS A 2 7.26 3.00 10.07
N SER A 3 7.61 1.74 9.81
CA SER A 3 7.83 1.21 8.46
C SER A 3 6.53 0.97 7.69
N VAL A 4 5.38 0.92 8.37
CA VAL A 4 4.05 0.76 7.76
C VAL A 4 3.21 1.98 8.09
N THR A 5 2.65 2.68 7.10
CA THR A 5 1.75 3.82 7.33
C THR A 5 0.44 3.72 6.57
N PHE A 6 -0.55 4.46 7.07
CA PHE A 6 -1.89 4.55 6.52
C PHE A 6 -2.17 6.01 6.18
N ARG A 7 -2.48 6.26 4.91
CA ARG A 7 -2.80 7.57 4.33
C ARG A 7 -4.20 7.52 3.72
N TYR A 8 -4.73 8.68 3.40
CA TYR A 8 -6.08 8.84 2.85
C TYR A 8 -5.97 9.84 1.69
N ALA A 9 -6.39 9.44 0.49
CA ALA A 9 -6.39 10.31 -0.68
C ALA A 9 -7.63 11.21 -0.69
N ASP A 10 -8.78 10.66 -1.09
CA ASP A 10 -10.06 11.35 -1.21
C ASP A 10 -11.14 10.82 -0.24
N ARG A 11 -10.89 9.65 0.38
CA ARG A 11 -11.81 9.00 1.31
C ARG A 11 -11.19 8.76 2.67
N LYS A 12 -11.91 9.11 3.75
CA LYS A 12 -11.50 8.79 5.12
C LYS A 12 -12.08 7.46 5.57
N LEU A 13 -11.24 6.65 6.20
CA LEU A 13 -11.62 5.38 6.81
C LEU A 13 -11.23 5.34 8.29
N ALA A 14 -12.18 5.01 9.15
CA ALA A 14 -11.95 4.73 10.56
C ALA A 14 -11.31 3.34 10.73
N LEU A 15 -10.01 3.25 10.46
CA LEU A 15 -9.27 2.00 10.62
C LEU A 15 -9.00 1.73 12.11
N ALA A 16 -9.69 0.74 12.67
CA ALA A 16 -9.45 0.26 14.02
C ALA A 16 -8.13 -0.53 14.09
N GLN A 17 -7.54 -0.62 15.30
CA GLN A 17 -6.36 -1.46 15.58
C GLN A 17 -5.13 -1.20 14.69
N LYS A 18 -4.93 0.05 14.24
CA LYS A 18 -3.82 0.44 13.35
C LYS A 18 -2.46 -0.13 13.76
N THR A 19 -2.10 -0.04 15.03
CA THR A 19 -0.81 -0.55 15.55
C THR A 19 -0.69 -2.07 15.39
N ALA A 20 -1.75 -2.83 15.67
CA ALA A 20 -1.73 -4.28 15.51
C ALA A 20 -1.57 -4.68 14.04
N ILE A 21 -2.25 -3.97 13.13
CA ILE A 21 -2.13 -4.20 11.68
C ILE A 21 -0.71 -3.86 11.20
N GLN A 22 -0.13 -2.74 11.66
CA GLN A 22 1.27 -2.39 11.33
C GLN A 22 2.24 -3.51 11.75
N SER A 23 2.15 -3.98 12.99
CA SER A 23 2.99 -5.06 13.49
C SER A 23 2.75 -6.39 12.77
N PHE A 24 1.51 -6.66 12.35
CA PHE A 24 1.17 -7.84 11.57
C PHE A 24 1.84 -7.81 10.19
N VAL A 25 1.74 -6.68 9.48
CA VAL A 25 2.41 -6.48 8.18
C VAL A 25 3.92 -6.66 8.32
N GLU A 26 4.57 -6.01 9.29
CA GLU A 26 6.01 -6.20 9.55
C GLU A 26 6.38 -7.66 9.86
N THR A 27 5.48 -8.40 10.52
CA THR A 27 5.68 -9.83 10.79
C THR A 27 5.66 -10.66 9.51
N ILE A 28 4.81 -10.32 8.54
CA ILE A 28 4.80 -10.98 7.23
C ILE A 28 6.16 -10.81 6.54
N PHE A 29 6.71 -9.60 6.47
CA PHE A 29 8.04 -9.36 5.87
C PHE A 29 9.15 -10.19 6.55
N ARG A 30 9.13 -10.28 7.88
CA ARG A 30 10.07 -11.13 8.62
C ARG A 30 9.93 -12.61 8.26
N LYS A 31 8.69 -13.12 8.17
CA LYS A 31 8.41 -14.53 7.80
C LYS A 31 8.87 -14.84 6.38
N GLU A 32 8.64 -13.92 5.45
CA GLU A 32 9.06 -14.04 4.04
C GLU A 32 10.56 -13.75 3.82
N LYS A 33 11.32 -13.46 4.88
CA LYS A 33 12.75 -13.12 4.83
C LYS A 33 13.05 -11.93 3.90
N LYS A 34 12.12 -10.98 3.83
CA LYS A 34 12.27 -9.73 3.08
C LYS A 34 12.55 -8.57 4.01
N LYS A 35 13.46 -7.67 3.62
CA LYS A 35 13.70 -6.42 4.34
C LYS A 35 12.64 -5.42 3.93
N LEU A 36 12.04 -4.75 4.91
CA LEU A 36 11.07 -3.67 4.71
C LEU A 36 11.74 -2.35 5.10
N SER A 37 11.80 -1.40 4.16
CA SER A 37 12.10 0.00 4.48
C SER A 37 10.78 0.71 4.84
N HIS A 38 9.87 0.81 3.86
CA HIS A 38 8.62 1.51 4.03
C HIS A 38 7.48 0.94 3.17
N ILE A 39 6.27 0.90 3.70
CA ILE A 39 5.06 0.62 2.93
C ILE A 39 3.93 1.55 3.33
N ASN A 40 3.32 2.16 2.32
CA ASN A 40 2.24 3.13 2.46
C ASN A 40 0.94 2.53 1.93
N TYR A 41 -0.03 2.35 2.80
CA TYR A 41 -1.39 2.02 2.41
C TYR A 41 -2.17 3.33 2.25
N VAL A 42 -2.71 3.58 1.06
CA VAL A 42 -3.44 4.80 0.70
C VAL A 42 -4.91 4.44 0.48
N PHE A 43 -5.77 4.86 1.41
CA PHE A 43 -7.22 4.64 1.30
C PHE A 43 -7.86 5.67 0.38
N CYS A 44 -8.68 5.21 -0.55
CA CYS A 44 -9.28 6.03 -1.60
C CYS A 44 -10.66 5.51 -2.04
N SER A 45 -11.29 6.20 -2.99
CA SER A 45 -12.53 5.76 -3.62
C SER A 45 -12.27 4.89 -4.85
N ASP A 46 -13.25 4.09 -5.26
CA ASP A 46 -13.19 3.29 -6.48
C ASP A 46 -12.94 4.17 -7.73
N ALA A 47 -13.45 5.41 -7.74
CA ALA A 47 -13.20 6.37 -8.81
C ALA A 47 -11.73 6.82 -8.85
N TYR A 48 -11.10 7.00 -7.68
CA TYR A 48 -9.69 7.31 -7.58
C TYR A 48 -8.82 6.12 -8.04
N LEU A 49 -9.15 4.88 -7.63
CA LEU A 49 -8.49 3.67 -8.12
C LEU A 49 -8.61 3.50 -9.63
N LEU A 50 -9.80 3.74 -10.21
CA LEU A 50 -10.00 3.66 -11.64
C LEU A 50 -9.12 4.66 -12.40
N ASN A 51 -8.97 5.89 -11.89
CA ASN A 51 -8.09 6.88 -12.50
C ASN A 51 -6.63 6.43 -12.44
N ILE A 52 -6.15 5.90 -11.30
CA ILE A 52 -4.79 5.34 -11.22
C ILE A 52 -4.60 4.19 -12.21
N ASN A 53 -5.57 3.28 -12.30
CA ASN A 53 -5.50 2.12 -13.18
C ASN A 53 -5.39 2.54 -14.65
N ARG A 54 -6.12 3.60 -15.05
CA ARG A 54 -6.05 4.19 -16.39
C ARG A 54 -4.72 4.90 -16.62
N ASP A 55 -4.33 5.79 -15.71
CA ASP A 55 -3.20 6.71 -15.90
C ASP A 55 -1.85 6.01 -15.84
N PHE A 56 -1.70 5.00 -14.97
CA PHE A 56 -0.41 4.36 -14.71
C PHE A 56 -0.29 2.93 -15.27
N LEU A 57 -1.43 2.24 -15.46
CA LEU A 57 -1.44 0.84 -15.93
C LEU A 57 -2.16 0.66 -17.27
N ALA A 58 -2.74 1.72 -17.84
CA ALA A 58 -3.50 1.69 -19.09
C ALA A 58 -4.66 0.68 -19.08
N HIS A 59 -5.29 0.49 -17.91
CA HIS A 59 -6.42 -0.40 -17.71
C HIS A 59 -7.70 0.39 -17.42
N ASP A 60 -8.79 0.04 -18.10
CA ASP A 60 -10.10 0.68 -17.93
C ASP A 60 -11.12 -0.26 -17.27
N TYR A 61 -10.84 -0.62 -16.02
CA TYR A 61 -11.77 -1.39 -15.19
C TYR A 61 -11.48 -1.15 -13.70
N TYR A 62 -12.49 -1.42 -12.87
CA TYR A 62 -12.36 -1.37 -11.41
C TYR A 62 -11.58 -2.56 -10.87
N THR A 63 -10.75 -2.30 -9.86
CA THR A 63 -10.01 -3.30 -9.10
C THR A 63 -10.06 -2.93 -7.62
N ASP A 64 -9.91 -3.90 -6.73
CA ASP A 64 -9.92 -3.65 -5.29
C ASP A 64 -8.60 -3.03 -4.80
N ILE A 65 -7.48 -3.37 -5.44
CA ILE A 65 -6.14 -2.98 -5.00
C ILE A 65 -5.22 -2.68 -6.20
N ILE A 66 -4.39 -1.66 -6.06
CA ILE A 66 -3.24 -1.39 -6.93
C ILE A 66 -1.98 -1.27 -6.08
N THR A 67 -0.87 -1.89 -6.50
CA THR A 67 0.40 -1.86 -5.78
C THR A 67 1.53 -1.37 -6.68
N PHE A 68 2.30 -0.40 -6.20
CA PHE A 68 3.53 0.05 -6.84
C PHE A 68 4.73 -0.27 -5.95
N GLY A 69 5.68 -1.04 -6.49
CA GLY A 69 7.00 -1.22 -5.88
C GLY A 69 7.90 -0.05 -6.26
N LEU A 70 8.50 0.59 -5.27
CA LEU A 70 9.33 1.79 -5.40
C LEU A 70 10.82 1.53 -5.17
N SER A 71 11.16 0.37 -4.59
CA SER A 71 12.55 -0.05 -4.37
C SER A 71 13.11 -0.80 -5.58
N GLU A 72 14.40 -0.57 -5.86
CA GLU A 72 15.16 -1.34 -6.84
C GLU A 72 15.34 -2.82 -6.42
N PRO A 73 15.59 -3.74 -7.38
CA PRO A 73 15.85 -5.14 -7.07
C PRO A 73 17.04 -5.32 -6.12
N GLY A 74 16.78 -5.98 -4.98
CA GLY A 74 17.80 -6.27 -3.96
C GLY A 74 17.85 -5.27 -2.81
N GLU A 75 17.21 -4.11 -2.96
CA GLU A 75 17.05 -3.13 -1.88
C GLU A 75 15.91 -3.52 -0.92
N PRO A 76 15.90 -2.99 0.32
CA PRO A 76 14.74 -3.11 1.20
C PRO A 76 13.47 -2.60 0.52
N ILE A 77 12.37 -3.32 0.71
CA ILE A 77 11.12 -3.04 0.00
C ILE A 77 10.59 -1.66 0.39
N GLU A 78 10.30 -0.87 -0.64
CA GLU A 78 9.54 0.36 -0.58
C GLU A 78 8.33 0.21 -1.50
N ALA A 79 7.14 0.53 -0.99
CA ALA A 79 5.92 0.32 -1.77
C ALA A 79 4.76 1.25 -1.38
N GLU A 80 3.88 1.47 -2.34
CA GLU A 80 2.56 2.07 -2.15
C GLU A 80 1.47 1.07 -2.55
N VAL A 81 0.44 0.97 -1.70
CA VAL A 81 -0.72 0.09 -1.88
C VAL A 81 -1.97 0.95 -1.79
N TYR A 82 -2.68 1.08 -2.90
CA TYR A 82 -3.93 1.84 -3.00
C TYR A 82 -5.11 0.89 -2.82
N ILE A 83 -6.02 1.25 -1.91
CA ILE A 83 -7.20 0.47 -1.50
C ILE A 83 -8.38 1.41 -1.32
#